data_AF-A0A1R2CZS4-F1
#
_entry.id   AF-A0A1R2CZS4-F1
#
_cell.length_a   1.000
_cell.length_b   1.000
_cell.length_c   1.000
_cell.angle_alpha   90.00
_cell.angle_beta   90.00
_cell.angle_gamma   90.00
#
_symmetry.space_group_name_H-M   'P 1'
#
loop_
_entity.id
_entity.type
_entity.pdbx_description
1 polymer ?
#
loop_
_entity_poly.entity_id
_entity_poly.type
_entity_poly.pdbx_seq_one_letter_code
_entity_poly.pdbx_strand_id
1 'polypeptide(L)'
;MSDDEEINYVSPNVKDEGDLPNGVRSLFTYAFTLNCHLDDASITNEEKETLSTLDILEVFENFKDLVLDLLKFKQKFKNTDMAELANRSDQFETMIQKLEAKVRTHIGIEQQLKLHIESTQSQYEELEKLNTQMKKVSNPTNSEKCNCEKHENDIKTIRDKLSETEKDFKKKEAELIRLTSENVKLRKILEDKSRQMHLLKKAIKPKGDYLESNEYIKKQIEEQNSEIIKIQQKLKKDIYGWSFKKPARQKSTKRSNSPINNSQYISPAFKIAQKYIRGHIRSFSEHQY
;
A
#
# COMPACT_ATOMS: atom_id res chain seq x y z
N MET A 1 -0.17 -32.62 36.40
CA MET A 1 1.16 -33.04 36.89
C MET A 1 1.34 -34.42 36.33
N SER A 2 2.00 -34.49 35.18
CA SER A 2 2.33 -35.73 34.49
C SER A 2 3.82 -35.89 34.65
N ASP A 3 4.25 -37.04 35.17
CA ASP A 3 5.65 -37.39 35.32
C ASP A 3 6.20 -37.68 33.91
N ASP A 4 6.97 -36.73 33.37
CA ASP A 4 7.70 -36.89 32.13
C ASP A 4 8.87 -37.87 32.38
N GLU A 5 8.69 -39.14 32.07
CA GLU A 5 9.78 -40.11 32.04
C GLU A 5 10.74 -39.75 30.90
N GLU A 6 11.92 -39.29 31.30
CA GLU A 6 13.02 -38.88 30.43
C GLU A 6 13.62 -40.11 29.73
N ILE A 7 13.18 -40.40 28.49
CA ILE A 7 13.74 -41.48 27.67
C ILE A 7 15.16 -41.09 27.24
N ASN A 8 16.15 -41.72 27.85
CA ASN A 8 17.57 -41.49 27.61
C ASN A 8 18.00 -42.09 26.26
N TYR A 9 18.01 -41.27 25.20
CA TYR A 9 18.43 -41.68 23.85
C TYR A 9 19.95 -41.85 23.77
N VAL A 10 20.41 -43.09 23.90
CA VAL A 10 21.81 -43.45 23.59
C VAL A 10 21.96 -43.50 22.07
N SER A 11 22.66 -42.53 21.50
CA SER A 11 22.96 -42.49 20.07
C SER A 11 24.06 -43.51 19.72
N PRO A 12 23.83 -44.45 18.77
CA PRO A 12 24.83 -45.44 18.41
C PRO A 12 25.98 -44.78 17.61
N ASN A 13 27.18 -44.85 18.17
CA ASN A 13 28.40 -44.32 17.58
C ASN A 13 28.94 -45.32 16.54
N VAL A 14 28.53 -45.20 15.29
CA VAL A 14 28.91 -46.11 14.20
C VAL A 14 30.28 -45.70 13.64
N LYS A 15 31.30 -46.55 13.86
CA LYS A 15 32.60 -46.50 13.16
C LYS A 15 32.80 -47.84 12.44
N ASP A 16 33.25 -47.78 11.19
CA ASP A 16 33.59 -48.86 10.24
C ASP A 16 32.46 -49.50 9.40
N GLU A 17 32.61 -49.40 8.07
CA GLU A 17 31.73 -49.94 7.01
C GLU A 17 31.64 -51.49 7.00
N GLY A 18 32.46 -52.19 7.79
CA GLY A 18 32.37 -53.64 8.00
C GLY A 18 31.31 -54.08 9.02
N ASP A 19 30.71 -53.14 9.76
CA ASP A 19 29.83 -53.41 10.89
C ASP A 19 28.33 -53.27 10.57
N LEU A 20 27.99 -53.07 9.29
CA LEU A 20 26.61 -52.91 8.82
C LEU A 20 25.68 -54.06 9.26
N PRO A 21 26.07 -55.35 9.14
CA PRO A 21 25.23 -56.45 9.62
C PRO A 21 24.89 -56.37 11.11
N ASN A 22 25.86 -55.98 11.93
CA ASN A 22 25.69 -55.86 13.38
C ASN A 22 24.84 -54.63 13.72
N GLY A 23 25.01 -53.52 12.99
CA GLY A 23 24.17 -52.33 13.10
C GLY A 23 22.71 -52.62 12.79
N VAL A 24 22.44 -53.36 11.70
CA VAL A 24 21.07 -53.77 11.33
C VAL A 24 20.46 -54.69 12.39
N ARG A 25 21.21 -55.68 12.89
CA ARG A 25 20.76 -56.54 13.99
C ARG A 25 20.44 -55.74 15.25
N SER A 26 21.33 -54.83 15.67
CA SER A 26 21.10 -53.98 16.83
C SER A 26 19.86 -53.10 16.66
N LEU A 27 19.64 -52.54 15.47
CA LEU A 27 18.47 -51.74 15.17
C LEU A 27 17.18 -52.57 15.23
N PHE A 28 17.20 -53.77 14.64
CA PHE A 28 16.06 -54.69 14.69
C PHE A 28 15.75 -55.10 16.13
N THR A 29 16.75 -55.52 16.91
CA THR A 29 16.57 -55.87 18.32
C THR A 29 15.98 -54.72 19.12
N TYR A 30 16.45 -53.49 18.89
CA TYR A 30 15.91 -52.30 19.54
C TYR A 30 14.45 -52.06 19.15
N ALA A 31 14.13 -52.08 17.85
CA ALA A 31 12.78 -51.88 17.36
C ALA A 31 11.80 -52.97 17.83
N PHE A 32 12.23 -54.24 17.82
CA PHE A 32 11.46 -55.37 18.32
C PHE A 32 11.19 -55.23 19.82
N THR A 33 12.22 -54.92 20.60
CA THR A 33 12.08 -54.70 22.05
C THR A 33 11.09 -53.58 22.33
N LEU A 34 11.22 -52.43 21.65
CA LEU A 34 10.26 -51.34 21.78
C LEU A 34 8.84 -51.76 21.41
N ASN A 35 8.67 -52.54 20.34
CA ASN A 35 7.36 -53.02 19.93
C ASN A 35 6.71 -53.91 21.00
N CYS A 36 7.46 -54.81 21.64
CA CYS A 36 6.95 -55.59 22.77
C CYS A 36 6.47 -54.70 23.92
N HIS A 37 7.24 -53.65 24.26
CA HIS A 37 6.85 -52.72 25.32
C HIS A 37 5.59 -51.92 24.98
N LEU A 38 5.34 -51.63 23.70
CA LEU A 38 4.08 -50.99 23.26
C LEU A 38 2.85 -51.87 23.50
N ASP A 39 3.04 -53.20 23.55
CA ASP A 39 2.00 -54.19 23.84
C ASP A 39 1.99 -54.59 25.33
N ASP A 40 2.63 -53.81 26.21
CA ASP A 40 2.83 -54.09 27.64
C ASP A 40 3.50 -55.46 27.91
N ALA A 41 4.24 -55.99 26.93
CA ALA A 41 4.97 -57.24 27.02
C ALA A 41 6.48 -57.01 27.19
N SER A 42 7.12 -57.79 28.04
CA SER A 42 8.58 -57.78 28.19
C SER A 42 9.23 -58.84 27.30
N ILE A 43 10.37 -58.51 26.69
CA ILE A 43 11.14 -59.47 25.90
C ILE A 43 11.66 -60.61 26.80
N THR A 44 11.39 -61.85 26.41
CA THR A 44 11.87 -63.03 27.12
C THR A 44 13.34 -63.32 26.78
N ASN A 45 14.02 -64.06 27.65
CA ASN A 45 15.42 -64.45 27.39
C ASN A 45 15.55 -65.37 26.16
N GLU A 46 14.55 -66.22 25.91
CA GLU A 46 14.49 -67.12 24.75
C GLU A 46 14.37 -66.34 23.43
N GLU A 47 13.54 -65.30 23.40
CA GLU A 47 13.42 -64.40 22.24
C GLU A 47 14.71 -63.63 22.00
N LYS A 48 15.36 -63.14 23.07
CA LYS A 48 16.63 -62.42 22.98
C LYS A 48 17.76 -63.29 22.42
N GLU A 49 17.82 -64.56 22.83
CA GLU A 49 18.76 -65.54 22.28
C GLU A 49 18.46 -65.80 20.80
N THR A 50 17.18 -66.01 20.47
CA THR A 50 16.73 -66.21 19.08
C THR A 50 17.16 -65.04 18.18
N LEU A 51 16.92 -63.79 18.60
CA LEU A 51 17.32 -62.57 17.87
C LEU A 51 18.82 -62.51 17.56
N SER A 52 19.66 -63.09 18.43
CA SER A 52 21.12 -63.10 18.25
C SER A 52 21.57 -64.13 17.21
N THR A 53 20.72 -65.12 16.90
CA THR A 53 21.02 -66.23 15.97
C THR A 53 20.49 -66.02 14.55
N LEU A 54 19.54 -65.10 14.35
CA LEU A 54 18.90 -64.85 13.05
C LEU A 54 19.89 -64.42 11.97
N ASP A 55 19.73 -64.96 10.75
CA ASP A 55 20.50 -64.49 9.60
C ASP A 55 20.09 -63.06 9.21
N ILE A 56 20.99 -62.32 8.56
CA ILE A 56 20.77 -60.92 8.18
C ILE A 56 19.56 -60.75 7.26
N LEU A 57 19.38 -61.68 6.31
CA LEU A 57 18.23 -61.63 5.39
C LEU A 57 16.91 -61.85 6.15
N GLU A 58 16.92 -62.75 7.13
CA GLU A 58 15.78 -63.03 8.00
C GLU A 58 15.46 -61.83 8.89
N VAL A 59 16.48 -61.15 9.42
CA VAL A 59 16.34 -59.88 10.16
C VAL A 59 15.68 -58.81 9.27
N PHE A 60 16.08 -58.70 8.00
CA PHE A 60 15.47 -57.73 7.08
C PHE A 60 14.01 -58.03 6.77
N GLU A 61 13.64 -59.29 6.50
CA GLU A 61 12.25 -59.65 6.25
C GLU A 61 11.39 -59.45 7.50
N ASN A 62 11.87 -59.86 8.68
CA ASN A 62 11.17 -59.61 9.95
C ASN A 62 11.03 -58.11 10.24
N PHE A 63 12.05 -57.31 9.96
CA PHE A 63 11.98 -55.86 10.14
C PHE A 63 11.01 -55.20 9.16
N LYS A 64 10.98 -55.66 7.91
CA LYS A 64 10.03 -55.22 6.89
C LYS A 64 8.59 -55.55 7.31
N ASP A 65 8.34 -56.75 7.81
CA ASP A 65 7.02 -57.15 8.30
C ASP A 65 6.59 -56.31 9.50
N LEU A 66 7.49 -56.08 10.46
CA LEU A 66 7.25 -55.18 11.59
C LEU A 66 6.88 -53.76 11.13
N VAL A 67 7.64 -53.19 10.18
CA VAL A 67 7.35 -51.86 9.63
C VAL A 67 6.02 -51.83 8.88
N LEU A 68 5.70 -52.86 8.09
CA LEU A 68 4.44 -52.96 7.36
C LEU A 68 3.24 -53.03 8.33
N ASP A 69 3.37 -53.80 9.41
CA ASP A 69 2.30 -53.92 10.40
C ASP A 69 2.13 -52.64 11.21
N LEU A 70 3.21 -51.94 11.57
CA LEU A 70 3.15 -50.60 12.15
C LEU A 70 2.45 -49.60 11.22
N LEU A 71 2.74 -49.64 9.91
CA LEU A 71 2.09 -48.76 8.93
C LEU A 71 0.60 -49.09 8.77
N LYS A 72 0.22 -50.37 8.72
CA LYS A 72 -1.19 -50.80 8.70
C LYS A 72 -1.90 -50.39 9.98
N PHE A 73 -1.26 -50.55 11.14
CA PHE A 73 -1.80 -50.13 12.43
C PHE A 73 -2.05 -48.62 12.45
N LYS A 74 -1.06 -47.82 12.04
CA LYS A 74 -1.20 -46.36 11.92
C LYS A 74 -2.33 -45.97 10.98
N GLN A 75 -2.50 -46.66 9.86
CA GLN A 75 -3.61 -46.42 8.93
C GLN A 75 -4.96 -46.76 9.57
N LYS A 76 -5.07 -47.93 10.23
CA LYS A 76 -6.29 -48.32 10.95
C LYS A 76 -6.62 -47.34 12.06
N PHE A 77 -5.63 -46.95 12.88
CA PHE A 77 -5.79 -46.01 13.97
C PHE A 77 -6.27 -44.63 13.48
N LYS A 78 -5.70 -44.11 12.39
CA LYS A 78 -6.19 -42.87 11.76
C LYS A 78 -7.65 -42.96 11.30
N ASN A 79 -8.09 -44.15 10.91
CA ASN A 79 -9.46 -44.42 10.47
C ASN A 79 -10.35 -44.95 11.61
N THR A 80 -9.88 -44.95 12.86
CA THR A 80 -10.75 -45.31 13.98
C THR A 80 -11.68 -44.15 14.31
N ASP A 81 -12.91 -44.49 14.69
CA ASP A 81 -13.91 -43.54 15.16
C ASP A 81 -13.39 -42.62 16.27
N MET A 82 -12.42 -43.07 17.09
CA MET A 82 -11.79 -42.26 18.13
C MET A 82 -10.93 -41.12 17.57
N ALA A 83 -10.14 -41.36 16.53
CA ALA A 83 -9.35 -40.32 15.88
C ALA A 83 -10.26 -39.31 15.15
N GLU A 84 -11.33 -39.79 14.51
CA GLU A 84 -12.35 -38.93 13.91
C GLU A 84 -13.11 -38.11 14.96
N LEU A 85 -13.44 -38.72 16.10
CA LEU A 85 -14.13 -38.05 17.21
C LEU A 85 -13.27 -36.96 17.84
N ALA A 86 -11.98 -37.21 18.05
CA ALA A 86 -11.02 -36.21 18.54
C ALA A 86 -10.93 -35.02 17.57
N ASN A 87 -10.72 -35.29 16.27
CA ASN A 87 -10.70 -34.24 15.25
C ASN A 87 -12.02 -33.43 15.21
N ARG A 88 -13.16 -34.11 15.37
CA ARG A 88 -14.47 -33.45 15.39
C ARG A 88 -14.66 -32.61 16.65
N SER A 89 -14.15 -33.08 17.79
CA SER A 89 -14.11 -32.32 19.04
C SER A 89 -13.31 -31.03 18.88
N ASP A 90 -12.13 -31.09 18.27
CA ASP A 90 -11.28 -29.92 18.01
C ASP A 90 -11.96 -28.92 17.07
N GLN A 91 -12.69 -29.40 16.06
CA GLN A 91 -13.49 -28.56 15.17
C GLN A 91 -14.63 -27.86 15.91
N PHE A 92 -15.32 -28.56 16.80
CA PHE A 92 -16.39 -27.97 17.61
C PHE A 92 -15.85 -26.94 18.59
N GLU A 93 -14.75 -27.23 19.27
CA GLU A 93 -14.07 -26.28 20.16
C GLU A 93 -13.68 -25.00 19.40
N THR A 94 -13.08 -25.14 18.22
CA THR A 94 -12.74 -24.00 17.35
C THR A 94 -13.99 -23.19 16.95
N MET A 95 -15.12 -23.85 16.69
CA MET A 95 -16.38 -23.19 16.35
C MET A 95 -16.95 -22.44 17.55
N ILE A 96 -16.91 -23.04 18.75
CA ILE A 96 -17.36 -22.43 20.00
C ILE A 96 -16.54 -21.16 20.28
N GLN A 97 -15.21 -21.25 20.23
CA GLN A 97 -14.34 -20.09 20.44
C GLN A 97 -14.64 -18.93 19.47
N LYS A 98 -14.94 -19.24 18.20
CA LYS A 98 -15.36 -18.22 17.21
C LYS A 98 -16.71 -17.58 17.56
N LEU A 99 -17.68 -18.37 18.04
CA LEU A 99 -18.97 -17.86 18.46
C LEU A 99 -18.85 -17.01 19.72
N GLU A 100 -18.06 -17.45 20.70
CA GLU A 100 -17.77 -16.68 21.92
C GLU A 100 -17.10 -15.34 21.60
N ALA A 101 -16.12 -15.33 20.68
CA ALA A 101 -15.48 -14.10 20.23
C ALA A 101 -16.50 -13.13 19.62
N LYS A 102 -17.40 -13.61 18.76
CA LYS A 102 -18.49 -12.79 18.19
C LYS A 102 -19.42 -12.23 19.27
N VAL A 103 -19.82 -13.04 20.25
CA VAL A 103 -20.66 -12.59 21.36
C VAL A 103 -19.97 -11.48 22.15
N ARG A 104 -18.67 -11.62 22.47
CA ARG A 104 -17.89 -10.57 23.15
C ARG A 104 -17.84 -9.28 22.33
N THR A 105 -17.64 -9.36 21.01
CA THR A 105 -17.68 -8.20 20.12
C THR A 105 -19.04 -7.52 20.13
N HIS A 106 -20.14 -8.29 20.04
CA HIS A 106 -21.50 -7.73 20.09
C HIS A 106 -21.79 -7.00 21.40
N ILE A 107 -21.38 -7.57 22.54
CA ILE A 107 -21.51 -6.91 23.85
C ILE A 107 -20.75 -5.59 23.85
N GLY A 108 -19.53 -5.55 23.30
CA GLY A 108 -18.75 -4.31 23.19
C GLY A 108 -19.43 -3.23 22.35
N ILE A 109 -20.00 -3.60 21.20
CA ILE A 109 -20.76 -2.68 20.34
C ILE A 109 -22.01 -2.16 21.07
N GLU A 110 -22.76 -3.04 21.73
CA GLU A 110 -23.96 -2.68 22.47
C GLU A 110 -23.67 -1.68 23.61
N GLN A 111 -22.59 -1.91 24.35
CA GLN A 111 -22.14 -0.99 25.40
C GLN A 111 -21.75 0.39 24.83
N GLN A 112 -21.06 0.44 23.69
CA GLN A 112 -20.72 1.71 23.03
C GLN A 112 -21.97 2.45 22.55
N LEU A 113 -22.93 1.74 21.96
CA LEU A 113 -24.20 2.34 21.52
C LEU A 113 -24.99 2.88 22.70
N LYS A 114 -25.03 2.16 23.83
CA LYS A 114 -25.68 2.62 25.06
C LYS A 114 -25.09 3.93 25.54
N LEU A 115 -23.77 4.03 25.66
CA LEU A 115 -23.08 5.27 26.06
C LEU A 115 -23.38 6.43 25.12
N HIS A 116 -23.44 6.17 23.81
CA HIS A 116 -23.77 7.20 22.81
C HIS A 116 -25.22 7.70 22.97
N ILE A 117 -26.18 6.81 23.22
CA ILE A 117 -27.58 7.16 23.48
C ILE A 117 -27.67 8.03 24.76
N GLU A 118 -27.05 7.59 25.85
CA GLU A 118 -27.02 8.33 27.12
C GLU A 118 -26.42 9.73 26.95
N SER A 119 -25.30 9.83 26.22
CA SER A 119 -24.67 11.13 25.90
C SER A 119 -25.57 12.03 25.06
N THR A 120 -26.27 11.47 24.06
CA THR A 120 -27.17 12.25 23.19
C THR A 120 -28.40 12.74 23.95
N GLN A 121 -28.97 11.90 24.81
CA GLN A 121 -30.10 12.26 25.67
C GLN A 121 -29.73 13.39 26.62
N SER A 122 -28.54 13.31 27.26
CA SER A 122 -28.04 14.38 28.12
C SER A 122 -27.92 15.73 27.40
N GLN A 123 -27.41 15.75 26.17
CA GLN A 123 -27.34 16.97 25.36
C GLN A 123 -28.71 17.52 24.98
N TYR A 124 -29.66 16.63 24.67
CA TYR A 124 -31.03 17.02 24.36
C TYR A 124 -31.72 17.70 25.54
N GLU A 125 -31.58 17.14 26.75
CA GLU A 125 -32.11 17.74 27.98
C GLU A 125 -31.52 19.12 28.27
N GLU A 126 -30.22 19.33 28.01
CA GLU A 126 -29.59 20.64 28.13
C GLU A 126 -30.16 21.66 27.14
N LEU A 127 -30.35 21.27 25.87
CA LEU A 127 -30.96 22.12 24.85
C LEU A 127 -32.41 22.46 25.18
N GLU A 128 -33.18 21.52 25.73
CA GLU A 128 -34.56 21.74 26.15
C GLU A 128 -34.64 22.74 27.32
N LYS A 129 -33.75 22.61 28.31
CA LYS A 129 -33.61 23.60 29.40
C LYS A 129 -33.28 24.98 28.86
N LEU A 130 -32.39 25.08 27.87
CA LEU A 130 -32.01 26.35 27.26
C LEU A 130 -33.16 26.97 26.44
N ASN A 131 -33.91 26.16 25.70
CA ASN A 131 -35.09 26.59 24.94
C ASN A 131 -36.21 27.10 25.87
N THR A 132 -36.48 26.40 26.97
CA THR A 132 -37.48 26.85 27.95
C THR A 132 -37.07 28.16 28.65
N GLN A 133 -35.78 28.37 28.92
CA GLN A 133 -35.27 29.64 29.42
C GLN A 133 -35.46 30.78 28.40
N MET A 134 -35.11 30.56 27.12
CA MET A 134 -35.32 31.56 26.06
C MET A 134 -36.79 31.95 25.89
N LYS A 135 -37.71 30.97 25.92
CA LYS A 135 -39.16 31.25 25.83
C LYS A 135 -39.67 32.13 26.98
N LYS A 136 -39.13 31.97 28.20
CA LYS A 136 -39.48 32.83 29.34
C LYS A 136 -39.00 34.27 29.13
N VAL A 137 -37.84 34.46 28.51
CA VAL A 137 -37.27 35.79 28.21
C VAL A 137 -38.00 36.47 27.04
N SER A 138 -38.45 35.72 26.04
CA SER A 138 -39.12 36.23 24.83
C SER A 138 -40.60 36.61 25.01
N ASN A 139 -41.12 36.68 26.25
CA ASN A 139 -42.44 37.20 26.57
C ASN A 139 -42.41 38.64 27.17
N PRO A 140 -41.79 39.66 26.54
CA PRO A 140 -42.06 41.05 26.91
C PRO A 140 -43.38 41.50 26.27
N THR A 141 -44.39 41.65 27.11
CA THR A 141 -45.44 42.71 27.05
C THR A 141 -45.68 43.42 25.71
N ASN A 142 -46.74 43.01 25.00
CA ASN A 142 -47.84 43.80 24.39
C ASN A 142 -47.70 45.30 23.96
N SER A 143 -46.52 45.90 23.77
CA SER A 143 -46.38 47.33 23.42
C SER A 143 -45.82 47.67 22.04
N GLU A 144 -45.52 46.70 21.17
CA GLU A 144 -44.83 46.96 19.88
C GLU A 144 -45.68 46.72 18.62
N LYS A 145 -47.00 46.86 18.69
CA LYS A 145 -47.89 46.70 17.52
C LYS A 145 -47.79 47.80 16.45
N CYS A 146 -46.91 48.79 16.59
CA CYS A 146 -46.87 49.96 15.68
C CYS A 146 -45.80 49.91 14.56
N ASN A 147 -44.86 48.95 14.58
CA ASN A 147 -43.81 48.83 13.54
C ASN A 147 -43.98 47.67 12.56
N CYS A 148 -45.00 46.81 12.73
CA CYS A 148 -45.13 45.57 11.95
C CYS A 148 -45.44 45.80 10.45
N GLU A 149 -46.20 46.84 10.09
CA GLU A 149 -46.58 47.09 8.69
C GLU A 149 -45.40 47.53 7.81
N LYS A 150 -44.41 48.24 8.37
CA LYS A 150 -43.18 48.58 7.62
C LYS A 150 -42.35 47.34 7.35
N HIS A 151 -42.22 46.47 8.35
CA HIS A 151 -41.47 45.22 8.21
C HIS A 151 -42.12 44.24 7.23
N GLU A 152 -43.45 44.25 7.08
CA GLU A 152 -44.13 43.38 6.11
C GLU A 152 -43.81 43.74 4.65
N ASN A 153 -43.74 45.03 4.32
CA ASN A 153 -43.33 45.49 3.00
C ASN A 153 -41.84 45.20 2.71
N ASP A 154 -40.97 45.34 3.71
CA ASP A 154 -39.56 44.97 3.60
C ASP A 154 -39.40 43.47 3.38
N ILE A 155 -40.14 42.63 4.13
CA ILE A 155 -40.14 41.17 3.95
C ILE A 155 -40.61 40.78 2.55
N LYS A 156 -41.65 41.44 2.03
CA LYS A 156 -42.13 41.19 0.67
C LYS A 156 -41.08 41.56 -0.38
N THR A 157 -40.44 42.72 -0.22
CA THR A 157 -39.36 43.18 -1.11
C THR A 157 -38.15 42.23 -1.08
N ILE A 158 -37.78 41.74 0.10
CA ILE A 158 -36.69 40.77 0.27
C ILE A 158 -37.06 39.44 -0.40
N ARG A 159 -38.30 38.97 -0.24
CA ARG A 159 -38.79 37.73 -0.86
C ARG A 159 -38.77 37.81 -2.39
N ASP A 160 -39.19 38.94 -2.96
CA ASP A 160 -39.18 39.14 -4.41
C ASP A 160 -37.74 39.16 -4.96
N LYS A 161 -36.82 39.87 -4.29
CA LYS A 161 -35.39 39.85 -4.63
C LYS A 161 -34.78 38.45 -4.52
N LEU A 162 -35.15 37.71 -3.48
CA LEU A 162 -34.68 36.32 -3.29
C LEU A 162 -35.15 35.44 -4.46
N SER A 163 -36.41 35.54 -4.85
CA SER A 163 -36.97 34.79 -5.99
C SER A 163 -36.29 35.14 -7.32
N GLU A 164 -35.95 36.41 -7.55
CA GLU A 164 -35.20 36.84 -8.74
C GLU A 164 -33.77 36.27 -8.73
N THR A 165 -33.07 36.35 -7.60
CA THR A 165 -31.72 35.79 -7.47
C THR A 165 -31.69 34.27 -7.64
N GLU A 166 -32.70 33.53 -7.17
CA GLU A 166 -32.81 32.09 -7.40
C GLU A 166 -33.00 31.75 -8.88
N LYS A 167 -33.81 32.53 -9.61
CA LYS A 167 -33.99 32.33 -11.06
C LYS A 167 -32.68 32.56 -11.81
N ASP A 168 -31.94 33.61 -11.46
CA ASP A 168 -30.65 33.90 -12.08
C ASP A 168 -29.58 32.87 -11.70
N PHE A 169 -29.61 32.34 -10.48
CA PHE A 169 -28.75 31.24 -10.07
C PHE A 169 -29.00 29.98 -10.92
N LYS A 170 -30.26 29.58 -11.10
CA LYS A 170 -30.64 28.44 -11.96
C LYS A 170 -30.19 28.61 -13.42
N LYS A 171 -30.29 29.83 -13.96
CA LYS A 171 -29.77 30.13 -15.33
C LYS A 171 -28.25 29.97 -15.39
N LYS A 172 -27.52 30.48 -14.40
CA LYS A 172 -26.05 30.34 -14.33
C LYS A 172 -25.61 28.90 -14.14
N GLU A 173 -26.35 28.12 -13.34
CA GLU A 173 -26.11 26.69 -13.15
C GLU A 173 -26.29 25.90 -14.45
N ALA A 174 -27.37 26.16 -15.20
CA ALA A 174 -27.58 25.54 -16.52
C ALA A 174 -26.45 25.89 -17.51
N GLU A 175 -26.01 27.15 -17.53
CA GLU A 175 -24.89 27.57 -18.38
C GLU A 175 -23.56 26.93 -17.94
N LEU A 176 -23.33 26.77 -16.64
CA LEU A 176 -22.16 26.08 -16.11
C LEU A 176 -22.13 24.61 -16.53
N ILE A 177 -23.27 23.91 -16.49
CA ILE A 177 -23.40 22.52 -16.96
C ILE A 177 -23.08 22.45 -18.46
N ARG A 178 -23.61 23.38 -19.27
CA ARG A 178 -23.34 23.48 -20.71
C ARG A 178 -21.84 23.63 -20.98
N LEU A 179 -21.18 24.60 -20.35
CA LEU A 179 -19.75 24.86 -20.50
C LEU A 179 -18.88 23.69 -20.00
N THR A 180 -19.31 23.00 -18.95
CA THR A 180 -18.62 21.80 -18.44
C THR A 180 -18.66 20.67 -19.47
N SER A 181 -19.81 20.44 -20.10
CA SER A 181 -19.96 19.44 -21.16
C SER A 181 -19.12 19.77 -22.40
N GLU A 182 -19.01 21.06 -22.76
CA GLU A 182 -18.19 21.54 -23.86
C GLU A 182 -16.69 21.35 -23.58
N ASN A 183 -16.25 21.65 -22.35
CA ASN A 183 -14.87 21.41 -21.92
C ASN A 183 -14.48 19.93 -22.00
N VAL A 184 -15.38 19.01 -21.65
CA VAL A 184 -15.13 17.56 -21.79
C VAL A 184 -14.92 17.19 -23.27
N LYS A 185 -15.74 17.72 -24.18
CA LYS A 185 -15.58 17.50 -25.63
C LYS A 185 -14.24 18.04 -26.14
N LEU A 186 -13.87 19.24 -25.74
CA LEU A 186 -12.59 19.86 -26.15
C LEU A 186 -11.38 19.07 -25.62
N ARG A 187 -11.42 18.57 -24.38
CA ARG A 187 -10.36 17.71 -23.82
C ARG A 187 -10.18 16.44 -24.64
N LYS A 188 -11.28 15.81 -25.06
CA LYS A 188 -11.24 14.60 -25.91
C LYS A 188 -10.59 14.89 -27.27
N ILE A 189 -10.97 15.99 -27.92
CA ILE A 189 -10.36 16.41 -29.20
C ILE A 189 -8.86 16.67 -29.03
N LEU A 190 -8.46 17.33 -27.94
CA LEU A 190 -7.05 17.61 -27.65
C LEU A 190 -6.25 16.32 -27.44
N GLU A 191 -6.81 15.35 -26.73
CA GLU A 191 -6.18 14.04 -26.52
C GLU A 191 -6.02 13.28 -27.84
N ASP A 192 -7.07 13.24 -28.67
CA ASP A 192 -7.04 12.61 -29.99
C ASP A 192 -6.00 13.25 -30.91
N LYS A 193 -5.90 14.58 -30.92
CA LYS A 193 -4.85 15.30 -31.68
C LYS A 193 -3.45 15.06 -31.14
N SER A 194 -3.30 14.96 -29.83
CA SER A 194 -2.01 14.62 -29.20
C SER A 194 -1.55 13.22 -29.58
N ARG A 195 -2.46 12.24 -29.62
CA ARG A 195 -2.19 10.88 -30.12
C ARG A 195 -1.79 10.88 -31.59
N GLN A 196 -2.53 11.58 -32.45
CA GLN A 196 -2.20 11.73 -33.88
C GLN A 196 -0.80 12.34 -34.08
N MET A 197 -0.49 13.41 -33.34
CA MET A 197 0.82 14.05 -33.39
C MET A 197 1.95 13.11 -32.95
N HIS A 198 1.72 12.31 -31.91
CA HIS A 198 2.69 11.31 -31.46
C HIS A 198 2.93 10.20 -32.49
N LEU A 199 1.87 9.73 -33.18
CA LEU A 199 1.98 8.77 -34.28
C LEU A 199 2.75 9.35 -35.46
N LEU A 200 2.45 10.58 -35.86
CA LEU A 200 3.20 11.30 -36.91
C LEU A 200 4.67 11.48 -36.52
N LYS A 201 4.97 11.85 -35.27
CA LYS A 201 6.34 11.98 -34.77
C LYS A 201 7.10 10.64 -34.81
N LYS A 202 6.43 9.52 -34.55
CA LYS A 202 7.00 8.18 -34.73
C LYS A 202 7.24 7.85 -36.21
N ALA A 203 6.34 8.23 -37.11
CA ALA A 203 6.49 8.00 -38.55
C ALA A 203 7.60 8.87 -39.19
N ILE A 204 7.81 10.09 -38.67
CA ILE A 204 8.83 11.04 -39.15
C ILE A 204 10.20 10.76 -38.52
N LYS A 205 10.32 9.86 -37.53
CA LYS A 205 11.65 9.47 -37.04
C LYS A 205 12.48 8.96 -38.23
N PRO A 206 13.60 9.61 -38.57
CA PRO A 206 14.41 9.20 -39.70
C PRO A 206 14.82 7.75 -39.49
N LYS A 207 14.49 6.89 -40.46
CA LYS A 207 14.96 5.50 -40.48
C LYS A 207 16.49 5.53 -40.53
N GLY A 208 17.12 5.12 -39.44
CA GLY A 208 18.42 4.43 -39.34
C GLY A 208 19.65 5.08 -39.97
N ASP A 209 19.63 5.36 -41.26
CA ASP A 209 20.85 5.40 -42.07
C ASP A 209 21.36 6.84 -42.30
N TYR A 210 20.59 7.85 -41.90
CA TYR A 210 20.96 9.27 -42.05
C TYR A 210 21.71 9.85 -40.83
N LEU A 211 21.67 9.16 -39.68
CA LEU A 211 22.40 9.59 -38.48
C LEU A 211 23.91 9.31 -38.60
N GLU A 212 24.29 8.15 -39.17
CA GLU A 212 25.70 7.84 -39.46
C GLU A 212 26.30 8.81 -40.49
N SER A 213 25.53 9.20 -41.51
CA SER A 213 25.99 10.18 -42.50
C SER A 213 26.18 11.59 -41.90
N ASN A 214 25.29 12.01 -40.99
CA ASN A 214 25.46 13.30 -40.29
C ASN A 214 26.58 13.29 -39.25
N GLU A 215 26.82 12.16 -38.56
CA GLU A 215 27.99 12.01 -37.69
C GLU A 215 29.30 12.05 -38.49
N TYR A 216 29.31 11.44 -39.67
CA TYR A 216 30.44 11.51 -40.61
C TYR A 216 30.72 12.95 -41.06
N ILE A 217 29.68 13.69 -41.48
CA ILE A 217 29.82 15.10 -41.89
C ILE A 217 30.27 15.98 -40.72
N LYS A 218 29.73 15.75 -39.51
CA LYS A 218 30.14 16.48 -38.31
C LYS A 218 31.62 16.25 -37.99
N LYS A 219 32.09 15.01 -38.10
CA LYS A 219 33.50 14.65 -37.90
C LYS A 219 34.41 15.32 -38.93
N GLN A 220 34.01 15.35 -40.20
CA GLN A 220 34.70 16.08 -41.27
C GLN A 220 34.80 17.58 -40.97
N ILE A 221 33.72 18.21 -40.52
CA ILE A 221 33.72 19.64 -40.17
C ILE A 221 34.61 19.92 -38.95
N GLU A 222 34.58 19.06 -37.92
CA GLU A 222 35.46 19.20 -36.75
C GLU A 222 36.94 19.05 -37.14
N GLU A 223 37.26 18.12 -38.05
CA GLU A 223 38.61 17.92 -38.58
C GLU A 223 39.09 19.15 -39.38
N GLN A 224 38.25 19.66 -40.29
CA GLN A 224 38.54 20.89 -41.04
C GLN A 224 38.70 22.12 -40.11
N ASN A 225 37.86 22.26 -39.08
CA ASN A 225 38.00 23.33 -38.10
C ASN A 225 39.32 23.23 -37.33
N SER A 226 39.75 22.02 -36.98
CA SER A 226 41.03 21.81 -36.31
C SER A 226 42.22 22.21 -37.20
N GLU A 227 42.13 22.00 -38.51
CA GLU A 227 43.13 22.50 -39.47
C GLU A 227 43.11 24.03 -39.61
N ILE A 228 41.93 24.63 -39.70
CA ILE A 228 41.79 26.10 -39.73
C ILE A 228 42.42 26.72 -38.49
N ILE A 229 42.21 26.15 -37.30
CA ILE A 229 42.84 26.61 -36.06
C ILE A 229 44.36 26.50 -36.14
N LYS A 230 44.91 25.39 -36.67
CA LYS A 230 46.36 25.24 -36.89
C LYS A 230 46.91 26.30 -37.85
N ILE A 231 46.19 26.60 -38.94
CA ILE A 231 46.56 27.65 -39.90
C ILE A 231 46.51 29.03 -39.23
N GLN A 232 45.46 29.35 -38.47
CA GLN A 232 45.35 30.60 -37.72
C GLN A 232 46.46 30.75 -36.69
N GLN A 233 46.88 29.67 -36.04
CA GLN A 233 48.01 29.69 -35.10
C GLN A 233 49.35 29.92 -35.81
N LYS A 234 49.57 29.31 -36.98
CA LYS A 234 50.75 29.59 -37.82
C LYS A 234 50.77 31.06 -38.27
N LEU A 235 49.66 31.54 -38.83
CA LEU A 235 49.52 32.94 -39.24
C LEU A 235 49.73 33.92 -38.07
N LYS A 236 49.22 33.62 -36.87
CA LYS A 236 49.51 34.42 -35.68
C LYS A 236 51.01 34.43 -35.36
N LYS A 237 51.68 33.28 -35.42
CA LYS A 237 53.15 33.24 -35.19
C LYS A 237 53.90 34.07 -36.23
N ASP A 238 53.48 34.05 -37.48
CA ASP A 238 54.08 34.84 -38.56
C ASP A 238 53.80 36.34 -38.41
N ILE A 239 52.62 36.72 -37.90
CA ILE A 239 52.21 38.12 -37.68
C ILE A 239 52.85 38.72 -36.42
N TYR A 240 53.03 37.96 -35.34
CA TYR A 240 53.62 38.46 -34.08
C TYR A 240 55.15 38.54 -34.07
N GLY A 241 55.82 38.27 -35.20
CA GLY A 241 57.20 38.70 -35.45
C GLY A 241 57.34 40.21 -35.74
N TRP A 242 56.23 40.92 -35.99
CA TRP A 242 56.23 42.36 -36.19
C TRP A 242 55.76 43.07 -34.92
N SER A 243 56.74 43.57 -34.16
CA SER A 243 56.55 44.35 -32.94
C SER A 243 55.79 45.65 -33.20
N PHE A 244 54.46 45.62 -33.10
CA PHE A 244 53.66 46.83 -32.97
C PHE A 244 53.48 47.18 -31.49
N LYS A 245 54.20 48.24 -31.11
CA LYS A 245 54.07 48.98 -29.86
C LYS A 245 52.59 49.32 -29.62
N LYS A 246 52.09 49.00 -28.43
CA LYS A 246 50.80 49.44 -27.92
C LYS A 246 50.72 50.97 -27.92
N PRO A 247 49.70 51.61 -28.51
CA PRO A 247 49.33 52.96 -28.14
C PRO A 247 48.41 52.97 -26.93
N ALA A 248 48.58 54.03 -26.16
CA ALA A 248 47.95 54.31 -24.89
C ALA A 248 46.48 54.74 -25.04
N ARG A 249 45.71 54.39 -23.99
CA ARG A 249 44.55 55.08 -23.42
C ARG A 249 43.84 56.13 -24.30
N GLN A 250 42.56 55.88 -24.56
CA GLN A 250 41.55 56.94 -24.44
C GLN A 250 40.39 56.47 -23.56
N LYS A 251 40.12 57.29 -22.53
CA LYS A 251 38.91 57.28 -21.72
C LYS A 251 37.79 57.90 -22.55
N SER A 252 36.64 57.26 -22.68
CA SER A 252 35.39 57.98 -22.90
C SER A 252 34.18 57.25 -22.28
N THR A 253 33.48 58.02 -21.45
CA THR A 253 32.02 58.14 -21.34
C THR A 253 31.14 56.88 -21.23
N LYS A 254 30.67 56.67 -19.99
CA LYS A 254 29.24 56.55 -19.60
C LYS A 254 28.29 55.97 -20.65
N ARG A 255 27.86 54.72 -20.45
CA ARG A 255 26.45 54.34 -20.63
C ARG A 255 26.00 53.50 -19.44
N SER A 256 24.95 53.99 -18.79
CA SER A 256 24.22 53.37 -17.70
C SER A 256 23.58 52.06 -18.17
N ASN A 257 23.98 50.95 -17.56
CA ASN A 257 23.20 49.72 -17.56
C ASN A 257 22.08 49.89 -16.54
N SER A 258 20.89 50.23 -17.03
CA SER A 258 19.67 49.91 -16.30
C SER A 258 19.49 48.38 -16.28
N PRO A 259 19.11 47.77 -15.15
CA PRO A 259 18.68 46.39 -15.15
C PRO A 259 17.36 46.30 -15.93
N ILE A 260 17.32 45.40 -16.91
CA ILE A 260 16.09 44.97 -17.58
C ILE A 260 15.22 44.35 -16.49
N ASN A 261 14.25 45.13 -16.02
CA ASN A 261 13.13 44.64 -15.24
C ASN A 261 12.40 43.59 -16.09
N ASN A 262 12.50 42.34 -15.67
CA ASN A 262 11.57 41.30 -16.07
C ASN A 262 10.16 41.75 -15.72
N SER A 263 9.43 42.17 -16.76
CA SER A 263 7.99 42.39 -16.74
C SER A 263 7.29 41.06 -16.45
N GLN A 264 7.14 40.73 -15.17
CA GLN A 264 6.12 39.82 -14.69
C GLN A 264 4.76 40.50 -14.86
N TYR A 265 4.14 40.29 -16.02
CA TYR A 265 2.69 40.40 -16.15
C TYR A 265 2.06 39.25 -15.36
N ILE A 266 1.89 39.45 -14.05
CA ILE A 266 0.96 38.65 -13.25
C ILE A 266 -0.40 39.33 -13.39
N SER A 267 -1.27 38.67 -14.15
CA SER A 267 -2.69 38.99 -14.25
C SER A 267 -3.34 39.15 -12.86
N PRO A 268 -4.23 40.15 -12.64
CA PRO A 268 -4.94 40.34 -11.37
C PRO A 268 -5.84 39.17 -10.94
N ALA A 269 -6.02 38.14 -11.77
CA ALA A 269 -6.93 37.02 -11.50
C ALA A 269 -6.38 35.95 -10.53
N PHE A 270 -5.11 36.03 -10.08
CA PHE A 270 -4.48 34.93 -9.32
C PHE A 270 -4.23 35.18 -7.82
N LYS A 271 -4.69 36.30 -7.23
CA LYS A 271 -4.48 36.60 -5.80
C LYS A 271 -5.65 36.26 -4.86
N ILE A 272 -6.74 35.67 -5.35
CA ILE A 272 -7.85 35.21 -4.50
C ILE A 272 -7.80 33.69 -4.22
N ALA A 273 -6.98 32.92 -4.96
CA ALA A 273 -6.98 31.45 -4.85
C ALA A 273 -6.09 30.85 -3.74
N GLN A 274 -5.26 31.63 -3.04
CA GLN A 274 -4.36 31.09 -1.99
C GLN A 274 -4.85 31.27 -0.55
N LYS A 275 -6.03 31.86 -0.32
CA LYS A 275 -6.57 32.02 1.05
C LYS A 275 -7.58 30.95 1.49
N TYR A 276 -7.95 30.02 0.61
CA TYR A 276 -8.94 28.97 0.90
C TYR A 276 -8.41 27.52 0.87
N ILE A 277 -7.10 27.29 0.69
CA ILE A 277 -6.51 25.94 0.78
C ILE A 277 -5.81 25.74 2.13
N ARG A 278 -6.55 26.02 3.20
CA ARG A 278 -6.27 25.52 4.56
C ARG A 278 -7.51 24.78 5.08
N GLY A 279 -8.11 23.97 4.21
CA GLY A 279 -9.03 22.92 4.62
C GLY A 279 -8.21 21.76 5.15
N HIS A 280 -8.33 21.48 6.45
CA HIS A 280 -7.89 20.24 7.06
C HIS A 280 -8.40 19.05 6.25
N ILE A 281 -7.49 18.34 5.58
CA ILE A 281 -7.68 16.94 5.23
C ILE A 281 -7.55 16.19 6.56
N ARG A 282 -8.69 15.97 7.24
CA ARG A 282 -8.77 14.89 8.24
C ARG A 282 -8.72 13.59 7.44
N SER A 283 -7.56 12.96 7.49
CA SER A 283 -7.36 11.57 7.11
C SER A 283 -8.42 10.70 7.79
N PHE A 284 -9.20 9.99 6.98
CA PHE A 284 -9.92 8.80 7.40
C PHE A 284 -8.87 7.77 7.82
N SER A 285 -8.73 7.54 9.12
CA SER A 285 -8.13 6.31 9.62
C SER A 285 -9.17 5.21 9.51
N GLU A 286 -9.00 4.41 8.45
CA GLU A 286 -9.34 3.00 8.43
C GLU A 286 -9.01 2.37 9.80
N HIS A 287 -10.03 1.94 10.52
CA HIS A 287 -9.89 0.90 11.54
C HIS A 287 -10.61 -0.32 10.99
N GLN A 288 -9.80 -1.19 10.39
CA GLN A 288 -10.06 -2.63 10.41
C GLN A 288 -10.03 -3.06 11.87
N TYR A 289 -11.17 -3.50 12.40
CA TYR A 289 -11.29 -4.60 13.36
C TYR A 289 -12.71 -5.14 13.29
#